data_AF-A0A8B6BJ57-F1
#
_entry.id   AF-A0A8B6BJ57-F1
#
_cell.length_a   1.000
_cell.length_b   1.000
_cell.length_c   1.000
_cell.angle_alpha   90.00
_cell.angle_beta   90.00
_cell.angle_gamma   90.00
#
_symmetry.space_group_name_H-M   'P 1'
#
loop_
_entity.id
_entity.type
_entity.pdbx_description
1 polymer ?
#
loop_
_entity_poly.entity_id
_entity_poly.type
_entity_poly.pdbx_seq_one_letter_code
_entity_poly.pdbx_strand_id
1 'polypeptide(L)'
;MSKKCCVEEYDRQDGQKNVKKNLIEIIPSVEGYGDLPGLDEMEDIKCSRKQELLCKVFNLNFNQSNEEIISDDIILFIMAVIFWIRNSDPKTNLHFVKTVLVCWVALSARTFTEEEDKNDSTINASFTKSTLDQREKLKKNLEKYFHAPQPTVKHPIDISIIHGFAQFQSCFLSTTHLNQILGFPFPPVNPSSIFCGSFLYNFCKDLQTRSIPDLFISEMLVKQSPALSLFQNLMLFILSSVDEGQCLKTVASSKKRSRNRKKKKSGTTVDKKIDSEDDESPNIDEITDKSTVRKGKTNIKAACELSNRFNFLDIGDSDTDS
;
A
#
# COMPACT_ATOMS: atom_id res chain seq x y z
N MET A 1 11.61 29.63 29.66
CA MET A 1 11.57 28.84 28.41
C MET A 1 10.33 27.96 28.48
N SER A 2 9.47 27.97 27.45
CA SER A 2 8.37 27.00 27.40
C SER A 2 8.91 25.61 27.08
N LYS A 3 8.29 24.55 27.60
CA LYS A 3 8.53 23.19 27.10
C LYS A 3 8.00 23.12 25.67
N LYS A 4 8.82 22.78 24.69
CA LYS A 4 8.30 22.37 23.37
C LYS A 4 7.39 21.16 23.59
N CYS A 5 6.11 21.30 23.24
CA CYS A 5 5.19 20.18 23.29
C CYS A 5 5.54 19.23 22.13
N CYS A 6 5.85 17.98 22.47
CA CYS A 6 6.31 16.99 21.52
C CYS A 6 5.78 15.60 21.91
N VAL A 7 5.52 14.79 20.89
CA VAL A 7 5.06 13.41 21.03
C VAL A 7 6.26 12.48 20.89
N GLU A 8 6.34 11.47 21.76
CA GLU A 8 7.36 10.43 21.68
C GLU A 8 6.91 9.33 20.70
N GLU A 9 7.60 9.20 19.57
CA GLU A 9 7.40 8.11 18.63
C GLU A 9 8.52 7.07 18.75
N TYR A 10 8.19 5.81 18.51
CA TYR A 10 9.06 4.65 18.70
C TYR A 10 9.11 3.80 17.42
N ASP A 11 10.12 4.04 16.58
CA ASP A 11 10.25 3.45 15.24
C ASP A 11 11.53 2.58 15.09
N ARG A 12 11.58 1.71 14.07
CA ARG A 12 12.72 0.84 13.77
C ARG A 12 13.38 1.26 12.46
N GLN A 13 14.46 2.03 12.55
CA GLN A 13 15.23 2.43 11.38
C GLN A 13 15.72 1.21 10.58
N ASP A 14 15.67 1.31 9.25
CA ASP A 14 15.74 0.15 8.35
C ASP A 14 17.00 -0.71 8.59
N GLY A 15 16.79 -2.02 8.72
CA GLY A 15 17.82 -3.01 9.08
C GLY A 15 18.26 -3.06 10.57
N GLN A 16 17.80 -2.18 11.45
CA GLN A 16 18.16 -2.21 12.88
C GLN A 16 17.19 -3.06 13.72
N LYS A 17 17.74 -3.81 14.70
CA LYS A 17 16.93 -4.59 15.66
C LYS A 17 16.32 -3.75 16.78
N ASN A 18 16.92 -2.59 17.06
CA ASN A 18 16.56 -1.74 18.19
C ASN A 18 15.50 -0.73 17.78
N VAL A 19 14.55 -0.47 18.67
CA VAL A 19 13.58 0.62 18.52
C VAL A 19 14.26 1.93 18.91
N LYS A 20 14.14 2.94 18.06
CA LYS A 20 14.66 4.29 18.26
C LYS A 20 13.51 5.20 18.69
N LYS A 21 13.77 6.00 19.73
CA LYS A 21 12.89 7.10 20.15
C LYS A 21 13.12 8.32 19.27
N ASN A 22 12.06 8.78 18.62
CA ASN A 22 11.98 10.07 17.93
C ASN A 22 11.12 11.03 18.77
N LEU A 23 11.33 12.34 18.60
CA LEU A 23 10.46 13.36 19.17
C LEU A 23 9.84 14.15 18.02
N ILE A 24 8.52 14.05 17.87
CA ILE A 24 7.75 14.81 16.88
C ILE A 24 7.29 16.10 17.56
N GLU A 25 7.69 17.26 17.06
CA GLU A 25 7.17 18.54 17.54
C GLU A 25 5.71 18.71 17.08
N ILE A 26 4.83 19.17 17.96
CA ILE A 26 3.43 19.45 17.57
C ILE A 26 3.43 20.62 16.57
N ILE A 27 2.74 20.41 15.45
CA ILE A 27 2.47 21.43 14.43
C ILE A 27 1.21 22.19 14.88
N PRO A 28 1.29 23.46 15.34
CA PRO A 28 0.13 24.19 15.85
C PRO A 28 -0.71 24.84 14.75
N SER A 29 -0.16 24.98 13.54
CA SER A 29 -0.76 25.66 12.41
C SER A 29 -0.32 25.02 11.10
N VAL A 30 -1.20 25.04 10.10
CA VAL A 30 -0.97 24.43 8.78
C VAL A 30 -0.83 25.54 7.73
N GLU A 31 0.19 25.42 6.88
CA GLU A 31 0.49 26.42 5.85
C GLU A 31 -0.68 26.60 4.88
N GLY A 32 -1.07 27.85 4.64
CA GLY A 32 -2.23 28.19 3.82
C GLY A 32 -3.60 27.87 4.46
N TYR A 33 -3.64 27.36 5.70
CA TYR A 33 -4.86 27.24 6.51
C TYR A 33 -4.88 28.26 7.66
N GLY A 34 -3.80 28.33 8.44
CA GLY A 34 -3.73 29.06 9.72
C GLY A 34 -3.62 28.12 10.91
N ASP A 35 -3.94 28.61 12.10
CA ASP A 35 -3.90 27.82 13.34
C ASP A 35 -4.88 26.64 13.33
N LEU A 36 -4.49 25.53 13.96
CA LEU A 36 -5.34 24.35 14.12
C LEU A 36 -6.39 24.59 15.21
N PRO A 37 -7.67 24.23 14.99
CA PRO A 37 -8.70 24.38 16.00
C PRO A 37 -8.61 23.34 17.12
N GLY A 38 -9.18 23.65 18.28
CA GLY A 38 -9.43 22.71 19.36
C GLY A 38 -10.40 21.59 18.94
N LEU A 39 -10.33 20.43 19.60
CA LEU A 39 -11.28 19.32 19.35
C LEU A 39 -12.70 19.68 19.80
N ASP A 40 -12.80 20.51 20.82
CA ASP A 40 -14.00 21.18 21.32
C ASP A 40 -14.60 22.20 20.33
N GLU A 41 -13.76 22.84 19.51
CA GLU A 41 -14.21 23.76 18.46
C GLU A 41 -14.73 23.03 17.20
N MET A 42 -14.53 21.71 17.09
CA MET A 42 -14.84 20.96 15.86
C MET A 42 -16.33 20.88 15.53
N GLU A 43 -17.24 21.06 16.49
CA GLU A 43 -18.68 21.03 16.20
C GLU A 43 -19.15 22.29 15.47
N ASP A 44 -18.61 23.46 15.84
CA ASP A 44 -18.98 24.77 15.26
C ASP A 44 -18.37 25.04 13.86
N ILE A 45 -17.32 24.30 13.47
CA ILE A 45 -16.60 24.56 12.21
C ILE A 45 -17.36 23.99 11.01
N LYS A 46 -17.69 24.89 10.07
CA LYS A 46 -18.37 24.57 8.81
C LYS A 46 -17.65 23.48 8.01
N CYS A 47 -18.43 22.57 7.40
CA CYS A 47 -17.91 21.44 6.62
C CYS A 47 -16.86 21.85 5.57
N SER A 48 -17.10 22.89 4.77
CA SER A 48 -16.12 23.37 3.78
C SER A 48 -14.77 23.79 4.35
N ARG A 49 -14.72 24.28 5.59
CA ARG A 49 -13.48 24.64 6.29
C ARG A 49 -12.76 23.39 6.84
N LYS A 50 -13.50 22.35 7.21
CA LYS A 50 -12.94 21.03 7.56
C LYS A 50 -12.40 20.29 6.33
N GLN A 51 -13.09 20.39 5.19
CA GLN A 51 -12.62 19.92 3.89
C GLN A 51 -11.32 20.63 3.50
N GLU A 52 -11.28 21.96 3.60
CA GLU A 52 -10.06 22.77 3.37
C GLU A 52 -8.91 22.34 4.29
N LEU A 53 -9.16 22.16 5.59
CA LEU A 53 -8.15 21.67 6.55
C LEU A 53 -7.57 20.33 6.11
N LEU A 54 -8.42 19.36 5.76
CA LEU A 54 -7.96 18.04 5.32
C LEU A 54 -7.15 18.14 4.03
N CYS A 55 -7.63 18.90 3.04
CA CYS A 55 -6.88 19.17 1.80
C CYS A 55 -5.51 19.80 2.08
N LYS A 56 -5.38 20.73 3.03
CA LYS A 56 -4.09 21.34 3.39
C LYS A 56 -3.18 20.38 4.16
N VAL A 57 -3.69 19.58 5.10
CA VAL A 57 -2.93 18.53 5.80
C VAL A 57 -2.40 17.47 4.83
N PHE A 58 -3.21 17.08 3.84
CA PHE A 58 -2.79 16.19 2.75
C PHE A 58 -2.01 16.89 1.63
N ASN A 59 -1.77 18.21 1.73
CA ASN A 59 -1.20 19.09 0.71
C ASN A 59 -1.73 18.77 -0.71
N LEU A 60 -3.05 18.82 -0.85
CA LEU A 60 -3.77 18.72 -2.11
C LEU A 60 -4.32 20.10 -2.46
N ASN A 61 -4.03 20.54 -3.69
CA ASN A 61 -4.59 21.76 -4.24
C ASN A 61 -5.51 21.36 -5.40
N PHE A 62 -6.80 21.24 -5.09
CA PHE A 62 -7.83 21.11 -6.09
C PHE A 62 -7.91 22.39 -6.91
N ASN A 63 -8.20 22.22 -8.19
CA ASN A 63 -8.53 23.28 -9.14
C ASN A 63 -9.73 22.77 -9.94
N GLN A 64 -10.40 23.66 -10.68
CA GLN A 64 -11.66 23.34 -11.37
C GLN A 64 -11.53 22.13 -12.32
N SER A 65 -10.37 21.96 -12.97
CA SER A 65 -10.08 20.81 -13.84
C SER A 65 -9.77 19.49 -13.10
N ASN A 66 -9.45 19.55 -11.81
CA ASN A 66 -9.28 18.36 -10.94
C ASN A 66 -10.62 17.94 -10.29
N GLU A 67 -11.50 18.90 -10.00
CA GLU A 67 -12.83 18.69 -9.43
C GLU A 67 -13.75 17.88 -10.37
N GLU A 68 -13.63 18.05 -11.69
CA GLU A 68 -14.32 17.21 -12.69
C GLU A 68 -13.83 15.75 -12.75
N ILE A 69 -12.65 15.44 -12.19
CA ILE A 69 -12.01 14.12 -12.27
C ILE A 69 -12.20 13.31 -10.97
N ILE A 70 -12.36 13.99 -9.83
CA ILE A 70 -12.45 13.38 -8.50
C ILE A 70 -13.76 13.81 -7.83
N SER A 71 -14.70 12.87 -7.80
CA SER A 71 -15.87 12.91 -6.93
C SER A 71 -15.49 12.70 -5.46
N ASP A 72 -16.34 13.19 -4.57
CA ASP A 72 -16.26 12.98 -3.13
C ASP A 72 -16.27 11.48 -2.74
N ASP A 73 -16.81 10.57 -3.56
CA ASP A 73 -16.88 9.13 -3.27
C ASP A 73 -15.50 8.43 -3.23
N ILE A 74 -14.47 9.04 -3.82
CA ILE A 74 -13.10 8.51 -3.87
C ILE A 74 -12.04 9.43 -3.26
N ILE A 75 -12.38 10.66 -2.87
CA ILE A 75 -11.39 11.68 -2.54
C ILE A 75 -10.46 11.27 -1.39
N LEU A 76 -10.97 10.66 -0.31
CA LEU A 76 -10.17 10.14 0.80
C LEU A 76 -9.21 9.02 0.39
N PHE A 77 -9.62 8.15 -0.53
CA PHE A 77 -8.76 7.10 -1.08
C PHE A 77 -7.60 7.72 -1.87
N ILE A 78 -7.87 8.75 -2.67
CA ILE A 78 -6.82 9.48 -3.40
C ILE A 78 -5.90 10.28 -2.44
N MET A 79 -6.46 10.89 -1.38
CA MET A 79 -5.67 11.54 -0.31
C MET A 79 -4.67 10.56 0.32
N ALA A 80 -5.14 9.38 0.71
CA ALA A 80 -4.31 8.33 1.31
C ALA A 80 -3.23 7.81 0.36
N VAL A 81 -3.54 7.65 -0.93
CA VAL A 81 -2.56 7.25 -1.95
C VAL A 81 -1.47 8.32 -2.10
N ILE A 82 -1.83 9.60 -2.25
CA ILE A 82 -0.85 10.69 -2.42
C ILE A 82 0.02 10.87 -1.16
N PHE A 83 -0.58 10.78 0.04
CA PHE A 83 0.16 10.78 1.29
C PHE A 83 1.16 9.63 1.37
N TRP A 84 0.76 8.41 1.01
CA TRP A 84 1.63 7.24 1.01
C TRP A 84 2.79 7.38 0.01
N ILE A 85 2.54 7.97 -1.17
CA ILE A 85 3.61 8.24 -2.16
C ILE A 85 4.67 9.17 -1.55
N ARG A 86 4.24 10.31 -1.01
CA ARG A 86 5.14 11.32 -0.43
C ARG A 86 5.87 10.80 0.82
N ASN A 87 5.14 10.17 1.75
CA ASN A 87 5.62 9.89 3.11
C ASN A 87 6.12 8.45 3.36
N SER A 88 5.96 7.50 2.43
CA SER A 88 6.46 6.13 2.63
C SER A 88 7.97 6.06 2.87
N ASP A 89 8.38 5.26 3.85
CA ASP A 89 9.75 4.74 3.98
C ASP A 89 9.71 3.24 4.36
N PRO A 90 10.39 2.33 3.62
CA PRO A 90 11.03 2.57 2.32
C PRO A 90 10.04 3.11 1.28
N LYS A 91 10.49 4.10 0.49
CA LYS A 91 9.71 4.76 -0.57
C LYS A 91 9.01 3.76 -1.51
N THR A 92 7.70 3.94 -1.68
CA THR A 92 6.86 3.17 -2.61
C THR A 92 7.23 3.43 -4.08
N ASN A 93 6.64 2.67 -5.01
CA ASN A 93 6.89 2.82 -6.44
C ASN A 93 5.66 2.60 -7.32
N LEU A 94 5.79 2.95 -8.60
CA LEU A 94 4.70 3.03 -9.56
C LEU A 94 3.95 1.70 -9.76
N HIS A 95 4.58 0.55 -9.54
CA HIS A 95 3.90 -0.75 -9.60
C HIS A 95 2.88 -0.91 -8.45
N PHE A 96 3.22 -0.42 -7.25
CA PHE A 96 2.32 -0.47 -6.09
C PHE A 96 1.12 0.44 -6.28
N VAL A 97 1.34 1.71 -6.67
CA VAL A 97 0.26 2.70 -6.92
C VAL A 97 -0.70 2.18 -8.00
N LYS A 98 -0.17 1.73 -9.14
CA LYS A 98 -0.98 1.14 -10.22
C LYS A 98 -1.76 -0.10 -9.77
N THR A 99 -1.17 -0.92 -8.90
CA THR A 99 -1.85 -2.10 -8.35
C THR A 99 -2.98 -1.74 -7.38
N VAL A 100 -2.83 -0.70 -6.57
CA VAL A 100 -3.90 -0.20 -5.68
C VAL A 100 -5.10 0.29 -6.49
N LEU A 101 -4.90 1.11 -7.52
CA LEU A 101 -6.00 1.57 -8.38
C LEU A 101 -6.66 0.41 -9.15
N VAL A 102 -5.88 -0.53 -9.70
CA VAL A 102 -6.45 -1.70 -10.39
C VAL A 102 -7.18 -2.64 -9.41
N CYS A 103 -6.80 -2.70 -8.13
CA CYS A 103 -7.51 -3.47 -7.11
C CYS A 103 -8.89 -2.88 -6.82
N TRP A 104 -8.99 -1.56 -6.65
CA TRP A 104 -10.27 -0.86 -6.53
C TRP A 104 -11.15 -1.12 -7.77
N VAL A 105 -10.60 -0.99 -8.98
CA VAL A 105 -11.35 -1.30 -10.22
C VAL A 105 -11.79 -2.77 -10.28
N ALA A 106 -10.96 -3.72 -9.83
CA ALA A 106 -11.31 -5.14 -9.79
C ALA A 106 -12.39 -5.48 -8.76
N LEU A 107 -12.39 -4.81 -7.61
CA LEU A 107 -13.35 -4.99 -6.52
C LEU A 107 -14.71 -4.39 -6.91
N SER A 108 -14.75 -3.12 -7.34
CA SER A 108 -15.97 -2.49 -7.83
C SER A 108 -16.57 -3.23 -9.02
N ALA A 109 -15.73 -3.79 -9.92
CA ALA A 109 -16.23 -4.63 -11.00
C ALA A 109 -16.95 -5.88 -10.47
N ARG A 110 -16.47 -6.51 -9.40
CA ARG A 110 -17.10 -7.69 -8.80
C ARG A 110 -18.42 -7.38 -8.11
N THR A 111 -18.56 -6.20 -7.50
CA THR A 111 -19.77 -5.79 -6.77
C THR A 111 -20.84 -5.16 -7.67
N PHE A 112 -20.46 -4.57 -8.81
CA PHE A 112 -21.39 -3.88 -9.72
C PHE A 112 -22.52 -4.79 -10.22
N THR A 113 -23.76 -4.39 -9.92
CA THR A 113 -25.03 -4.97 -10.42
C THR A 113 -25.81 -3.90 -11.17
N GLU A 114 -26.48 -4.28 -12.27
CA GLU A 114 -27.19 -3.33 -13.14
C GLU A 114 -28.56 -2.88 -12.56
N GLU A 115 -29.00 -3.51 -11.46
CA GLU A 115 -30.35 -3.33 -10.88
C GLU A 115 -30.36 -2.53 -9.57
N GLU A 116 -29.23 -2.46 -8.84
CA GLU A 116 -29.16 -1.85 -7.49
C GLU A 116 -28.42 -0.51 -7.46
N ASP A 117 -27.47 -0.29 -8.38
CA ASP A 117 -26.56 0.86 -8.35
C ASP A 117 -27.19 2.18 -8.84
N LYS A 118 -28.06 2.75 -8.00
CA LYS A 118 -28.34 4.21 -7.95
C LYS A 118 -27.27 5.01 -7.18
N ASN A 119 -26.22 4.37 -6.69
CA ASN A 119 -25.07 5.06 -6.12
C ASN A 119 -24.26 5.75 -7.23
N ASP A 120 -24.19 7.09 -7.16
CA ASP A 120 -23.38 7.95 -8.04
C ASP A 120 -21.85 7.79 -7.80
N SER A 121 -21.37 6.57 -7.56
CA SER A 121 -19.94 6.32 -7.44
C SER A 121 -19.25 6.52 -8.79
N THR A 122 -18.07 7.15 -8.77
CA THR A 122 -17.28 7.48 -9.98
C THR A 122 -17.09 6.27 -10.89
N ILE A 123 -16.95 5.09 -10.29
CA ILE A 123 -16.64 3.86 -10.98
C ILE A 123 -17.87 3.10 -11.48
N ASN A 124 -19.01 3.16 -10.79
CA ASN A 124 -20.27 2.62 -11.31
C ASN A 124 -20.71 3.41 -12.55
N ALA A 125 -20.58 4.74 -12.52
CA ALA A 125 -20.78 5.58 -13.70
C ALA A 125 -19.84 5.21 -14.88
N SER A 126 -18.69 4.59 -14.62
CA SER A 126 -17.77 4.06 -15.63
C SER A 126 -18.21 2.68 -16.16
N PHE A 127 -18.66 1.78 -15.28
CA PHE A 127 -19.18 0.47 -15.69
C PHE A 127 -20.51 0.56 -16.44
N THR A 128 -21.41 1.47 -16.07
CA THR A 128 -22.66 1.74 -16.81
C THR A 128 -22.39 2.25 -18.23
N LYS A 129 -21.31 3.03 -18.43
CA LYS A 129 -20.85 3.47 -19.77
C LYS A 129 -20.10 2.37 -20.56
N SER A 130 -19.72 1.27 -19.92
CA SER A 130 -18.99 0.15 -20.56
C SER A 130 -19.94 -0.82 -21.25
N THR A 131 -19.48 -1.53 -22.29
CA THR A 131 -20.29 -2.61 -22.88
C THR A 131 -20.27 -3.88 -22.02
N LEU A 132 -21.23 -4.78 -22.22
CA LEU A 132 -21.29 -6.06 -21.50
C LEU A 132 -20.02 -6.91 -21.75
N ASP A 133 -19.53 -7.01 -23.00
CA ASP A 133 -18.23 -7.67 -23.31
C ASP A 133 -17.08 -7.03 -22.53
N GLN A 134 -17.01 -5.69 -22.46
CA GLN A 134 -15.98 -5.01 -21.68
C GLN A 134 -16.07 -5.35 -20.19
N ARG A 135 -17.28 -5.36 -19.60
CA ARG A 135 -17.52 -5.74 -18.19
C ARG A 135 -17.11 -7.19 -17.91
N GLU A 136 -17.59 -8.15 -18.71
CA GLU A 136 -17.27 -9.57 -18.54
C GLU A 136 -15.78 -9.88 -18.74
N LYS A 137 -15.16 -9.27 -19.75
CA LYS A 137 -13.74 -9.46 -20.08
C LYS A 137 -12.83 -8.86 -19.02
N LEU A 138 -13.18 -7.71 -18.46
CA LEU A 138 -12.49 -7.12 -17.31
C LEU A 138 -12.61 -8.03 -16.08
N LYS A 139 -13.83 -8.49 -15.73
CA LYS A 139 -14.05 -9.49 -14.66
C LYS A 139 -13.15 -10.72 -14.87
N LYS A 140 -13.20 -11.33 -16.06
CA LYS A 140 -12.42 -12.53 -16.44
C LYS A 140 -10.90 -12.35 -16.42
N ASN A 141 -10.40 -11.18 -16.83
CA ASN A 141 -8.97 -10.84 -16.80
C ASN A 141 -8.42 -10.76 -15.37
N LEU A 142 -9.24 -10.24 -14.45
CA LEU A 142 -8.82 -9.87 -13.09
C LEU A 142 -9.14 -10.95 -12.04
N GLU A 143 -10.14 -11.80 -12.27
CA GLU A 143 -10.58 -12.81 -11.29
C GLU A 143 -9.45 -13.74 -10.82
N LYS A 144 -8.53 -14.08 -11.73
CA LYS A 144 -7.37 -14.94 -11.45
C LYS A 144 -6.41 -14.39 -10.38
N TYR A 145 -6.49 -13.13 -9.95
CA TYR A 145 -5.60 -12.58 -8.91
C TYR A 145 -6.17 -12.66 -7.49
N PHE A 146 -7.47 -12.91 -7.29
CA PHE A 146 -8.09 -12.92 -5.96
C PHE A 146 -7.74 -14.15 -5.09
N HIS A 147 -7.22 -15.22 -5.69
CA HIS A 147 -6.86 -16.45 -4.97
C HIS A 147 -5.74 -16.21 -3.93
N ALA A 148 -5.82 -16.87 -2.77
CA ALA A 148 -4.78 -16.76 -1.74
C ALA A 148 -3.41 -17.21 -2.29
N PRO A 149 -2.33 -16.41 -2.14
CA PRO A 149 -1.01 -16.73 -2.70
C PRO A 149 -0.49 -18.09 -2.23
N GLN A 150 0.02 -18.89 -3.17
CA GLN A 150 0.55 -20.24 -2.90
C GLN A 150 2.10 -20.25 -2.93
N PRO A 151 2.78 -19.94 -1.81
CA PRO A 151 4.24 -20.00 -1.76
C PRO A 151 4.75 -21.43 -1.99
N THR A 152 5.85 -21.53 -2.73
CA THR A 152 6.61 -22.77 -2.88
C THR A 152 8.07 -22.53 -2.51
N VAL A 153 8.85 -23.59 -2.28
CA VAL A 153 10.29 -23.47 -1.98
C VAL A 153 11.07 -22.76 -3.11
N LYS A 154 10.56 -22.81 -4.35
CA LYS A 154 11.13 -22.10 -5.52
C LYS A 154 10.64 -20.65 -5.65
N HIS A 155 9.45 -20.36 -5.12
CA HIS A 155 8.79 -19.05 -5.20
C HIS A 155 8.20 -18.70 -3.82
N PRO A 156 9.02 -18.21 -2.88
CA PRO A 156 8.52 -17.74 -1.59
C PRO A 156 7.60 -16.52 -1.74
N ILE A 157 6.93 -16.17 -0.65
CA ILE A 157 6.27 -14.87 -0.49
C ILE A 157 7.34 -13.77 -0.57
N ASP A 158 6.97 -12.66 -1.19
CA ASP A 158 7.80 -11.47 -1.26
C ASP A 158 7.35 -10.52 -0.15
N ILE A 159 8.16 -10.46 0.90
CA ILE A 159 7.86 -9.69 2.10
C ILE A 159 7.89 -8.18 1.82
N SER A 160 8.64 -7.72 0.80
CA SER A 160 8.66 -6.31 0.41
C SER A 160 7.34 -5.85 -0.21
N ILE A 161 6.67 -6.73 -0.98
CA ILE A 161 5.33 -6.47 -1.53
C ILE A 161 4.29 -6.38 -0.42
N ILE A 162 4.36 -7.26 0.59
CA ILE A 162 3.44 -7.21 1.74
C ILE A 162 3.68 -5.94 2.58
N HIS A 163 4.94 -5.58 2.88
CA HIS A 163 5.23 -4.38 3.66
C HIS A 163 4.82 -3.08 2.95
N GLY A 164 5.01 -2.98 1.62
CA GLY A 164 4.53 -1.82 0.86
C GLY A 164 3.02 -1.63 0.97
N PHE A 165 2.22 -2.69 0.83
CA PHE A 165 0.77 -2.57 1.01
C PHE A 165 0.37 -2.36 2.48
N ALA A 166 1.10 -2.88 3.46
CA ALA A 166 0.86 -2.61 4.87
C ALA A 166 1.14 -1.14 5.28
N GLN A 167 2.08 -0.45 4.60
CA GLN A 167 2.22 1.00 4.70
C GLN A 167 0.96 1.69 4.18
N PHE A 168 0.50 1.37 2.97
CA PHE A 168 -0.71 1.96 2.38
C PHE A 168 -1.93 1.81 3.29
N GLN A 169 -2.14 0.62 3.87
CA GLN A 169 -3.22 0.39 4.83
C GLN A 169 -3.11 1.27 6.07
N SER A 170 -1.90 1.52 6.55
CA SER A 170 -1.67 2.41 7.68
C SER A 170 -1.95 3.88 7.32
N CYS A 171 -1.54 4.32 6.12
CA CYS A 171 -1.86 5.66 5.60
C CYS A 171 -3.37 5.87 5.41
N PHE A 172 -4.06 4.91 4.78
CA PHE A 172 -5.51 4.97 4.57
C PHE A 172 -6.28 4.93 5.90
N LEU A 173 -5.87 4.08 6.84
CA LEU A 173 -6.50 4.02 8.17
C LEU A 173 -6.40 5.37 8.90
N SER A 174 -5.20 5.98 8.93
CA SER A 174 -5.02 7.32 9.51
C SER A 174 -5.79 8.41 8.76
N THR A 175 -5.99 8.27 7.44
CA THR A 175 -6.82 9.18 6.64
C THR A 175 -8.30 9.09 7.05
N THR A 176 -8.82 7.87 7.20
CA THR A 176 -10.19 7.61 7.68
C THR A 176 -10.38 8.12 9.11
N HIS A 177 -9.44 7.85 10.03
CA HIS A 177 -9.49 8.38 11.40
C HIS A 177 -9.48 9.91 11.44
N LEU A 178 -8.66 10.57 10.60
CA LEU A 178 -8.64 12.04 10.55
C LEU A 178 -9.94 12.61 9.98
N ASN A 179 -10.55 11.96 8.97
CA ASN A 179 -11.87 12.33 8.48
C ASN A 179 -12.96 12.13 9.56
N GLN A 180 -12.88 11.05 10.36
CA GLN A 180 -13.78 10.81 11.49
C GLN A 180 -13.64 11.90 12.59
N ILE A 181 -12.41 12.26 12.97
CA ILE A 181 -12.12 13.30 13.98
C ILE A 181 -12.68 14.67 13.57
N LEU A 182 -12.66 15.01 12.28
CA LEU A 182 -13.26 16.24 11.77
C LEU A 182 -14.80 16.17 11.63
N GLY A 183 -15.44 15.04 11.94
CA GLY A 183 -16.88 14.85 11.79
C GLY A 183 -17.31 14.62 10.34
N PHE A 184 -16.58 13.78 9.61
CA PHE A 184 -16.84 13.34 8.23
C PHE A 184 -17.01 14.47 7.19
N PRO A 185 -16.02 15.36 7.00
CA PRO A 185 -16.06 16.37 5.94
C PRO A 185 -16.08 15.79 4.52
N PHE A 186 -15.66 14.54 4.33
CA PHE A 186 -15.85 13.79 3.09
C PHE A 186 -16.51 12.42 3.37
N PRO A 187 -17.20 11.83 2.37
CA PRO A 187 -17.83 10.51 2.48
C PRO A 187 -16.83 9.43 2.95
N PRO A 188 -17.21 8.55 3.90
CA PRO A 188 -16.36 7.46 4.34
C PRO A 188 -16.22 6.39 3.25
N VAL A 189 -14.97 6.08 2.87
CA VAL A 189 -14.68 5.04 1.88
C VAL A 189 -14.60 3.67 2.57
N ASN A 190 -15.42 2.71 2.13
CA ASN A 190 -15.38 1.33 2.62
C ASN A 190 -14.02 0.68 2.28
N PRO A 191 -13.22 0.20 3.25
CA PRO A 191 -11.92 -0.41 2.97
C PRO A 191 -11.99 -1.64 2.05
N SER A 192 -13.08 -2.41 2.14
CA SER A 192 -13.32 -3.63 1.36
C SER A 192 -13.65 -3.37 -0.11
N SER A 193 -13.96 -2.14 -0.51
CA SER A 193 -14.09 -1.76 -1.94
C SER A 193 -12.76 -1.37 -2.59
N ILE A 194 -11.74 -0.99 -1.81
CA ILE A 194 -10.43 -0.57 -2.33
C ILE A 194 -9.31 -1.61 -2.13
N PHE A 195 -9.41 -2.49 -1.13
CA PHE A 195 -8.28 -3.33 -0.69
C PHE A 195 -8.60 -4.83 -0.65
N CYS A 196 -7.80 -5.61 -1.38
CA CYS A 196 -7.75 -7.06 -1.23
C CYS A 196 -6.29 -7.54 -1.22
N GLY A 197 -5.79 -8.03 -0.07
CA GLY A 197 -4.38 -8.40 0.10
C GLY A 197 -3.89 -9.46 -0.89
N SER A 198 -4.71 -10.47 -1.18
CA SER A 198 -4.42 -11.51 -2.19
C SER A 198 -4.27 -10.90 -3.59
N PHE A 199 -5.23 -10.06 -4.00
CA PHE A 199 -5.20 -9.39 -5.30
C PHE A 199 -3.98 -8.49 -5.44
N LEU A 200 -3.74 -7.62 -4.46
CA LEU A 200 -2.64 -6.67 -4.45
C LEU A 200 -1.29 -7.38 -4.54
N TYR A 201 -1.09 -8.43 -3.75
CA TYR A 201 0.14 -9.24 -3.82
C TYR A 201 0.33 -9.88 -5.20
N ASN A 202 -0.68 -10.61 -5.68
CA ASN A 202 -0.60 -11.37 -6.93
C ASN A 202 -0.44 -10.47 -8.16
N PHE A 203 -1.24 -9.39 -8.23
CA PHE A 203 -1.19 -8.44 -9.35
C PHE A 203 0.12 -7.65 -9.36
N CYS A 204 0.60 -7.16 -8.21
CA CYS A 204 1.87 -6.42 -8.15
C CYS A 204 3.05 -7.31 -8.55
N LYS A 205 3.07 -8.56 -8.07
CA LYS A 205 4.11 -9.54 -8.41
C LYS A 205 4.11 -9.87 -9.91
N ASP A 206 2.95 -10.03 -10.53
CA ASP A 206 2.85 -10.23 -11.99
C ASP A 206 3.32 -8.96 -12.74
N LEU A 207 2.79 -7.78 -12.37
CA LEU A 207 3.09 -6.49 -12.97
C LEU A 207 4.60 -6.16 -12.96
N GLN A 208 5.31 -6.46 -11.86
CA GLN A 208 6.77 -6.28 -11.74
C GLN A 208 7.60 -7.17 -12.69
N THR A 209 7.02 -8.24 -13.25
CA THR A 209 7.69 -9.07 -14.26
C THR A 209 7.46 -8.60 -15.70
N ARG A 210 6.56 -7.64 -15.94
CA ARG A 210 6.17 -7.20 -17.28
C ARG A 210 7.16 -6.18 -17.84
N SER A 211 7.56 -6.39 -19.09
CA SER A 211 8.47 -5.48 -19.82
C SER A 211 7.84 -4.13 -20.12
N ILE A 212 6.52 -4.06 -20.27
CA ILE A 212 5.74 -2.84 -20.49
C ILE A 212 4.49 -2.89 -19.58
N PRO A 213 4.61 -2.47 -18.30
CA PRO A 213 3.52 -2.56 -17.31
C PRO A 213 2.21 -1.89 -17.76
N ASP A 214 2.29 -0.75 -18.45
CA ASP A 214 1.13 0.02 -18.89
C ASP A 214 0.34 -0.62 -20.03
N LEU A 215 1.03 -1.32 -20.95
CA LEU A 215 0.38 -2.12 -21.99
C LEU A 215 -0.37 -3.30 -21.37
N PHE A 216 0.24 -3.96 -20.37
CA PHE A 216 -0.38 -5.04 -19.63
C PHE A 216 -1.62 -4.57 -18.85
N ILE A 217 -1.56 -3.43 -18.15
CA ILE A 217 -2.76 -2.87 -17.48
C ILE A 217 -3.84 -2.50 -18.50
N SER A 218 -3.46 -1.91 -19.64
CA SER A 218 -4.38 -1.60 -20.74
C SER A 218 -5.04 -2.85 -21.35
N GLU A 219 -4.42 -4.03 -21.21
CA GLU A 219 -5.00 -5.31 -21.61
C GLU A 219 -5.89 -5.92 -20.53
N MET A 220 -5.49 -5.82 -19.26
CA MET A 220 -6.28 -6.30 -18.11
C MET A 220 -7.57 -5.51 -17.92
N LEU A 221 -7.52 -4.17 -17.99
CA LEU A 221 -8.70 -3.28 -17.89
C LEU A 221 -9.51 -3.18 -19.20
N VAL A 222 -9.12 -3.92 -20.24
CA VAL A 222 -9.69 -3.86 -21.60
C VAL A 222 -9.41 -2.53 -22.32
N LYS A 223 -8.77 -2.62 -23.49
CA LYS A 223 -8.45 -1.45 -24.33
C LYS A 223 -9.73 -0.71 -24.74
N GLN A 224 -9.70 0.62 -24.64
CA GLN A 224 -10.84 1.52 -24.95
C GLN A 224 -12.08 1.31 -24.05
N SER A 225 -11.93 0.72 -22.86
CA SER A 225 -12.99 0.74 -21.85
C SER A 225 -13.01 2.06 -21.07
N PRO A 226 -14.19 2.53 -20.62
CA PRO A 226 -14.28 3.62 -19.64
C PRO A 226 -13.48 3.36 -18.35
N ALA A 227 -13.38 2.10 -17.90
CA ALA A 227 -12.60 1.72 -16.73
C ALA A 227 -11.09 1.97 -16.91
N LEU A 228 -10.55 1.74 -18.11
CA LEU A 228 -9.17 2.09 -18.46
C LEU A 228 -8.97 3.62 -18.49
N SER A 229 -9.92 4.37 -19.06
CA SER A 229 -9.88 5.83 -19.09
C SER A 229 -9.91 6.44 -17.68
N LEU A 230 -10.76 5.92 -16.79
CA LEU A 230 -10.82 6.32 -15.38
C LEU A 230 -9.50 6.05 -14.66
N PHE A 231 -8.93 4.85 -14.82
CA PHE A 231 -7.61 4.51 -14.29
C PHE A 231 -6.51 5.46 -14.81
N GLN A 232 -6.54 5.81 -16.10
CA GLN A 232 -5.57 6.73 -16.71
C GLN A 232 -5.71 8.15 -16.15
N ASN A 233 -6.93 8.68 -16.03
CA ASN A 233 -7.19 10.01 -15.47
C ASN A 233 -6.74 10.11 -14.00
N LEU A 234 -7.05 9.12 -13.17
CA LEU A 234 -6.61 9.08 -11.78
C LEU A 234 -5.08 8.92 -11.66
N MET A 235 -4.46 8.10 -12.50
CA MET A 235 -2.99 8.03 -12.57
C MET A 235 -2.36 9.37 -12.95
N LEU A 236 -2.95 10.12 -13.89
CA LEU A 236 -2.47 11.44 -14.29
C LEU A 236 -2.62 12.46 -13.14
N PHE A 237 -3.78 12.49 -12.46
CA PHE A 237 -3.98 13.35 -11.29
C PHE A 237 -3.01 13.05 -10.14
N ILE A 238 -2.81 11.76 -9.82
CA ILE A 238 -1.90 11.35 -8.73
C ILE A 238 -0.46 11.74 -9.06
N LEU A 239 -0.06 11.68 -10.34
CA LEU A 239 1.28 12.08 -10.78
C LEU A 239 1.45 13.60 -10.87
N SER A 240 0.43 14.36 -11.29
CA SER A 240 0.49 15.84 -11.26
C SER A 240 0.43 16.42 -9.84
N SER A 241 -0.08 15.64 -8.88
CA SER A 241 -0.15 15.99 -7.46
C SER A 241 1.12 15.65 -6.67
N VAL A 242 2.17 15.09 -7.28
CA VAL A 242 3.42 14.71 -6.58
C VAL A 242 4.63 15.28 -7.33
N ASP A 243 5.46 16.05 -6.63
CA ASP A 243 6.64 16.69 -7.23
C ASP A 243 7.60 15.66 -7.85
N GLU A 244 8.21 15.99 -8.98
CA GLU A 244 9.16 15.11 -9.68
C GLU A 244 10.34 14.66 -8.80
N GLY A 245 10.75 15.51 -7.83
CA GLY A 245 11.81 15.19 -6.87
C GLY A 245 11.39 14.18 -5.78
N GLN A 246 10.10 13.98 -5.56
CA GLN A 246 9.54 12.97 -4.64
C GLN A 246 9.19 11.66 -5.36
N CYS A 247 9.48 11.54 -6.67
CA CYS A 247 8.96 10.47 -7.50
C CYS A 247 9.30 9.05 -7.02
N LEU A 248 8.24 8.26 -7.03
CA LEU A 248 8.18 6.80 -7.14
C LEU A 248 9.42 6.20 -7.81
N LYS A 249 10.10 5.27 -7.14
CA LYS A 249 11.30 4.59 -7.68
C LYS A 249 10.97 3.80 -8.95
N THR A 250 11.11 4.41 -10.13
CA THR A 250 11.05 3.71 -11.43
C THR A 250 12.05 2.56 -11.38
N VAL A 251 11.55 1.32 -11.51
CA VAL A 251 12.37 0.12 -11.32
C VAL A 251 13.34 -0.01 -12.49
N ALA A 252 14.54 0.58 -12.32
CA ALA A 252 15.56 0.62 -13.34
C ALA A 252 15.92 -0.81 -13.78
N SER A 253 15.74 -1.08 -15.08
CA SER A 253 15.95 -2.41 -15.65
C SER A 253 17.34 -2.93 -15.31
N SER A 254 17.39 -4.17 -14.81
CA SER A 254 18.54 -4.70 -14.08
C SER A 254 19.81 -4.75 -14.94
N LYS A 255 20.70 -3.76 -14.74
CA LYS A 255 21.95 -3.62 -15.50
C LYS A 255 22.82 -4.87 -15.33
N LYS A 256 22.89 -5.64 -16.43
CA LYS A 256 23.86 -6.70 -16.78
C LYS A 256 24.79 -7.14 -15.64
N ARG A 257 24.62 -8.39 -15.16
CA ARG A 257 25.65 -9.14 -14.43
C ARG A 257 27.00 -9.02 -15.17
N SER A 258 27.92 -8.24 -14.63
CA SER A 258 29.29 -8.14 -15.17
C SER A 258 29.98 -9.50 -14.98
N ARG A 259 30.24 -10.19 -16.09
CA ARG A 259 31.00 -11.45 -16.09
C ARG A 259 32.48 -11.13 -15.87
N ASN A 260 32.90 -11.08 -14.60
CA ASN A 260 34.31 -11.06 -14.23
C ASN A 260 35.01 -12.35 -14.71
N ARG A 261 35.48 -12.34 -15.96
CA ARG A 261 36.44 -13.32 -16.52
C ARG A 261 37.76 -13.19 -15.75
N LYS A 262 37.90 -13.92 -14.63
CA LYS A 262 39.21 -14.13 -14.00
C LYS A 262 40.15 -14.73 -15.05
N LYS A 263 41.22 -14.01 -15.41
CA LYS A 263 42.26 -14.52 -16.31
C LYS A 263 42.94 -15.72 -15.67
N LYS A 264 42.96 -16.85 -16.38
CA LYS A 264 43.72 -18.04 -16.01
C LYS A 264 45.22 -17.76 -16.19
N LYS A 265 45.99 -17.74 -15.10
CA LYS A 265 47.44 -18.00 -15.12
C LYS A 265 47.67 -19.39 -14.50
N SER A 266 48.73 -20.07 -14.93
CA SER A 266 48.94 -21.50 -14.70
C SER A 266 50.37 -21.81 -14.30
N GLY A 267 50.54 -22.79 -13.40
CA GLY A 267 51.84 -23.28 -12.92
C GLY A 267 52.36 -22.56 -11.67
N THR A 268 53.07 -23.21 -10.74
CA THR A 268 53.42 -24.64 -10.62
C THR A 268 53.61 -25.03 -9.14
N THR A 269 53.46 -26.33 -8.85
CA THR A 269 53.53 -27.08 -7.57
C THR A 269 54.65 -26.73 -6.57
N VAL A 270 54.40 -26.97 -5.26
CA VAL A 270 55.02 -28.07 -4.44
C VAL A 270 54.39 -28.11 -3.02
N ASP A 271 54.37 -29.29 -2.40
CA ASP A 271 53.72 -29.62 -1.11
C ASP A 271 54.54 -29.28 0.15
N LYS A 272 53.86 -29.13 1.32
CA LYS A 272 54.14 -29.94 2.52
C LYS A 272 53.10 -29.86 3.66
N LYS A 273 53.27 -30.81 4.60
CA LYS A 273 52.45 -31.23 5.75
C LYS A 273 52.46 -30.23 6.95
N ILE A 274 51.34 -30.07 7.67
CA ILE A 274 50.99 -30.59 9.04
C ILE A 274 51.75 -29.88 10.19
N ASP A 275 51.02 -29.26 11.13
CA ASP A 275 50.87 -29.75 12.52
C ASP A 275 49.72 -29.03 13.28
N SER A 276 49.46 -29.43 14.53
CA SER A 276 48.29 -29.10 15.36
C SER A 276 48.65 -28.53 16.73
N GLU A 277 47.76 -27.70 17.30
CA GLU A 277 47.51 -27.42 18.73
C GLU A 277 46.21 -26.57 18.73
N ASP A 278 45.07 -26.93 19.34
CA ASP A 278 44.74 -27.29 20.74
C ASP A 278 44.93 -26.13 21.73
N ASP A 279 43.82 -25.59 22.24
CA ASP A 279 43.71 -24.84 23.49
C ASP A 279 42.27 -24.99 24.07
N GLU A 280 42.11 -24.81 25.39
CA GLU A 280 41.12 -25.56 26.16
C GLU A 280 39.71 -24.92 26.33
N SER A 281 38.76 -25.76 26.77
CA SER A 281 37.46 -25.36 27.33
C SER A 281 37.46 -25.51 28.85
N PRO A 282 36.63 -24.73 29.58
CA PRO A 282 35.50 -25.36 30.27
C PRO A 282 34.19 -24.56 30.09
N ASN A 283 32.99 -25.11 29.88
CA ASN A 283 32.33 -26.39 30.24
C ASN A 283 31.66 -26.41 31.62
N ILE A 284 30.58 -27.23 31.71
CA ILE A 284 29.62 -27.42 32.82
C ILE A 284 28.60 -26.27 32.96
N ASP A 285 27.28 -26.46 33.13
CA ASP A 285 26.26 -27.43 32.63
C ASP A 285 24.87 -26.94 33.21
N GLU A 286 23.67 -27.52 33.06
CA GLU A 286 23.08 -28.72 32.41
C GLU A 286 21.63 -28.32 31.97
N ILE A 287 20.92 -28.96 31.01
CA ILE A 287 19.89 -30.02 31.20
C ILE A 287 19.22 -30.35 29.84
N THR A 288 18.69 -31.58 29.71
CA THR A 288 17.84 -32.12 28.60
C THR A 288 16.67 -31.22 28.16
N ASP A 289 16.12 -31.27 26.94
CA ASP A 289 15.45 -32.45 26.37
C ASP A 289 15.19 -32.41 24.84
N LYS A 290 14.88 -33.58 24.25
CA LYS A 290 14.65 -33.84 22.83
C LYS A 290 13.22 -33.49 22.39
N SER A 291 13.00 -32.29 21.87
CA SER A 291 11.78 -31.99 21.09
C SER A 291 12.08 -31.83 19.59
N THR A 292 11.38 -32.60 18.75
CA THR A 292 11.50 -32.50 17.29
C THR A 292 10.88 -31.20 16.79
N VAL A 293 11.69 -30.30 16.22
CA VAL A 293 11.21 -29.05 15.59
C VAL A 293 10.42 -29.36 14.31
N ARG A 294 9.13 -29.69 14.49
CA ARG A 294 8.14 -29.69 13.42
C ARG A 294 8.04 -28.26 12.88
N LYS A 295 8.59 -28.00 11.68
CA LYS A 295 8.44 -26.72 10.99
C LYS A 295 6.96 -26.41 10.82
N GLY A 296 6.47 -25.47 11.63
CA GLY A 296 5.05 -25.15 11.68
C GLY A 296 4.55 -24.62 10.35
N LYS A 297 3.44 -25.20 9.86
CA LYS A 297 2.59 -24.54 8.87
C LYS A 297 1.82 -23.42 9.57
N THR A 298 2.49 -22.31 9.88
CA THR A 298 1.76 -21.07 10.21
C THR A 298 0.88 -20.72 9.02
N ASN A 299 -0.41 -20.54 9.29
CA ASN A 299 -1.43 -20.66 8.24
C ASN A 299 -1.30 -19.47 7.28
N ILE A 300 -1.01 -19.72 5.99
CA ILE A 300 -0.70 -18.64 5.02
C ILE A 300 -1.89 -17.71 4.81
N LYS A 301 -3.12 -18.24 4.91
CA LYS A 301 -4.37 -17.48 4.98
C LYS A 301 -4.30 -16.42 6.11
N ALA A 302 -3.90 -16.84 7.31
CA ALA A 302 -3.73 -15.94 8.46
C ALA A 302 -2.60 -14.91 8.25
N ALA A 303 -1.59 -15.14 7.42
CA ALA A 303 -0.56 -14.12 7.16
C ALA A 303 -1.11 -12.92 6.39
N CYS A 304 -1.93 -13.16 5.35
CA CYS A 304 -2.61 -12.11 4.61
C CYS A 304 -3.72 -11.44 5.44
N GLU A 305 -4.43 -12.21 6.27
CA GLU A 305 -5.51 -11.69 7.13
C GLU A 305 -5.00 -10.91 8.35
N LEU A 306 -3.91 -11.34 9.01
CA LEU A 306 -3.25 -10.59 10.09
C LEU A 306 -2.58 -9.31 9.59
N SER A 307 -2.19 -9.25 8.32
CA SER A 307 -1.81 -7.97 7.69
C SER A 307 -3.00 -7.08 7.35
N ASN A 308 -4.24 -7.61 7.33
CA ASN A 308 -5.41 -6.80 7.00
C ASN A 308 -5.86 -5.95 8.19
N ARG A 309 -5.24 -4.77 8.33
CA ARG A 309 -5.61 -3.75 9.32
C ARG A 309 -7.06 -3.28 9.23
N PHE A 310 -7.80 -3.64 8.19
CA PHE A 310 -9.21 -3.27 8.03
C PHE A 310 -10.20 -4.26 8.64
N ASN A 311 -9.75 -5.44 9.10
CA ASN A 311 -10.64 -6.45 9.71
C ASN A 311 -11.41 -5.95 10.96
N PHE A 312 -10.99 -4.85 11.60
CA PHE A 312 -11.72 -4.26 12.73
C PHE A 312 -12.70 -3.15 12.34
N LEU A 313 -12.65 -2.65 11.09
CA LEU A 313 -13.59 -1.64 10.58
C LEU A 313 -14.88 -2.28 10.03
N ASP A 314 -14.91 -3.61 9.92
CA ASP A 314 -16.05 -4.41 9.44
C ASP A 314 -17.00 -4.81 10.58
N ILE A 315 -16.86 -4.20 11.76
CA ILE A 315 -17.77 -4.37 12.91
C ILE A 315 -19.00 -3.48 12.66
N GLY A 316 -19.88 -3.93 11.78
CA GLY A 316 -21.26 -3.46 11.71
C GLY A 316 -22.11 -4.19 12.75
N ASP A 317 -22.94 -3.43 13.49
CA ASP A 317 -23.78 -3.99 14.54
C ASP A 317 -24.72 -5.07 14.00
N SER A 318 -24.66 -6.25 14.61
CA SER A 318 -25.61 -7.36 14.39
C SER A 318 -26.13 -7.95 15.71
N ASP A 319 -25.96 -7.21 16.81
CA ASP A 319 -26.69 -7.43 18.06
C ASP A 319 -28.13 -6.89 17.92
N THR A 320 -29.01 -7.71 17.34
CA THR A 320 -30.46 -7.53 17.40
C THR A 320 -31.11 -8.69 18.15
N ASP A 321 -30.93 -8.71 19.47
CA ASP A 321 -31.78 -9.47 20.40
C ASP A 321 -33.16 -8.77 20.51
N SER A 322 -34.18 -9.28 19.82
CA SER A 322 -35.63 -9.03 20.04
C SER A 322 -36.50 -10.01 19.25
#